data_AF-A0A5U3RUL2-F1
#
_entry.id   AF-A0A5U3RUL2-F1
#
_cell.length_a   1.000
_cell.length_b   1.000
_cell.length_c   1.000
_cell.angle_alpha   90.00
_cell.angle_beta   90.00
_cell.angle_gamma   90.00
#
_symmetry.space_group_name_H-M   'P 1'
#
loop_
_entity.id
_entity.type
_entity.pdbx_description
1 polymer ?
#
loop_
_entity_poly.entity_id
_entity_poly.type
_entity_poly.pdbx_seq_one_letter_code
_entity_poly.pdbx_strand_id
1 'polypeptide(L)'
;MNARLTPELSLSPEEQKSRLAEFFREYWGSQQINDYHTDSTFHVNHKKQYCDLQWSERHIDIDYRCGREIHHKEWSKFLIAITTALHTPIPPYYLDVKGRRATLRKRHRRGESKIGCFIYPYKEDSDGGWNYDVDNLMIYESDFEILVAGINNLYPRNHDDKSFDYTSWNEFTLAECEKIISHWLIIARSNGEYASFIQYVIEWMQPLLHQYDSIMIEGNL
;
A
#
# COMPACT_ATOMS: atom_id res chain seq x y z
N MET A 1 -8.91 13.99 24.90
CA MET A 1 -7.53 14.24 25.37
C MET A 1 -7.00 15.36 24.52
N ASN A 2 -6.43 16.39 25.15
CA ASN A 2 -6.07 17.61 24.45
C ASN A 2 -4.56 17.78 24.41
N ALA A 3 -4.03 18.26 23.28
CA ALA A 3 -2.63 18.63 23.13
C ALA A 3 -2.49 19.81 22.19
N ARG A 4 -1.31 20.41 22.23
CA ARG A 4 -0.92 21.49 21.34
C ARG A 4 0.39 21.13 20.66
N LEU A 5 0.40 21.21 19.33
CA LEU A 5 1.59 21.00 18.50
C LEU A 5 2.03 22.31 17.86
N THR A 6 3.30 22.38 17.47
CA THR A 6 3.82 23.44 16.62
C THR A 6 3.62 23.03 15.15
N PRO A 7 2.98 23.85 14.31
CA PRO A 7 2.83 23.55 12.89
C PRO A 7 4.18 23.61 12.19
N GLU A 8 4.31 22.87 11.11
CA GLU A 8 5.47 23.00 10.23
C GLU A 8 5.27 24.18 9.28
N LEU A 9 5.92 25.30 9.60
CA LEU A 9 5.74 26.58 8.93
C LEU A 9 6.12 26.59 7.43
N SER A 10 6.83 25.57 6.95
CA SER A 10 7.21 25.42 5.53
C SER A 10 6.12 24.75 4.68
N LEU A 11 5.08 24.18 5.28
CA LEU A 11 3.99 23.50 4.58
C LEU A 11 2.71 24.31 4.63
N SER A 12 1.94 24.27 3.55
CA SER A 12 0.59 24.85 3.56
C SER A 12 -0.33 24.04 4.48
N PRO A 13 -1.38 24.66 5.06
CA PRO A 13 -2.37 23.93 5.86
C PRO A 13 -2.99 22.74 5.12
N GLU A 14 -3.19 22.82 3.80
CA GLU A 14 -3.74 21.75 2.97
C GLU A 14 -2.80 20.53 2.88
N GLU A 15 -1.50 20.76 2.73
CA GLU A 15 -0.50 19.69 2.73
C GLU A 15 -0.42 19.02 4.11
N GLN A 16 -0.45 19.80 5.19
CA GLN A 16 -0.49 19.25 6.55
C GLN A 16 -1.75 18.41 6.78
N LYS A 17 -2.92 18.87 6.34
CA LYS A 17 -4.18 18.10 6.42
C LYS A 17 -4.13 16.81 5.60
N SER A 18 -3.53 16.85 4.42
CA SER A 18 -3.34 15.66 3.57
C SER A 18 -2.48 14.61 4.25
N ARG A 19 -1.36 15.02 4.87
CA ARG A 19 -0.49 14.13 5.67
C ARG A 19 -1.22 13.55 6.87
N LEU A 20 -2.02 14.36 7.56
CA LEU A 20 -2.81 13.90 8.70
C LEU A 20 -3.89 12.91 8.28
N ALA A 21 -4.60 13.15 7.18
CA ALA A 21 -5.58 12.20 6.64
C ALA A 21 -4.92 10.85 6.35
N GLU A 22 -3.75 10.84 5.71
CA GLU A 22 -2.99 9.61 5.48
C GLU A 22 -2.52 8.95 6.77
N PHE A 23 -2.03 9.74 7.72
CA PHE A 23 -1.69 9.25 9.06
C PHE A 23 -2.87 8.54 9.73
N PHE A 24 -4.07 9.10 9.70
CA PHE A 24 -5.24 8.47 10.31
C PHE A 24 -5.64 7.18 9.60
N ARG A 25 -5.53 7.13 8.27
CA ARG A 25 -5.74 5.88 7.51
C ARG A 25 -4.78 4.78 7.94
N GLU A 26 -3.50 5.10 8.10
CA GLU A 26 -2.49 4.16 8.56
C GLU A 26 -2.63 3.78 10.03
N TYR A 27 -2.85 4.77 10.90
CA TYR A 27 -2.96 4.58 12.34
C TYR A 27 -4.19 3.76 12.74
N TRP A 28 -5.31 3.95 12.05
CA TRP A 28 -6.52 3.14 12.26
C TRP A 28 -6.59 1.90 11.36
N GLY A 29 -5.66 1.77 10.41
CA GLY A 29 -5.61 0.65 9.49
C GLY A 29 -6.82 0.57 8.57
N SER A 30 -7.35 1.70 8.09
CA SER A 30 -8.52 1.73 7.20
C SER A 30 -8.36 2.77 6.09
N GLN A 31 -8.68 2.41 4.85
CA GLN A 31 -8.65 3.34 3.71
C GLN A 31 -9.78 4.37 3.83
N GLN A 32 -10.95 3.96 4.33
CA GLN A 32 -12.11 4.81 4.51
C GLN A 32 -12.12 5.42 5.91
N ILE A 33 -11.88 6.72 5.94
CA ILE A 33 -12.07 7.58 7.11
C ILE A 33 -13.12 8.62 6.76
N ASN A 34 -13.90 9.07 7.74
CA ASN A 34 -14.81 10.19 7.55
C ASN A 34 -14.04 11.45 7.94
N ASP A 35 -13.55 12.17 6.95
CA ASP A 35 -12.85 13.43 7.16
C ASP A 35 -13.57 14.62 6.55
N TYR A 36 -13.45 15.77 7.22
CA TYR A 36 -14.03 17.04 6.82
C TYR A 36 -13.05 18.17 7.12
N HIS A 37 -12.90 19.08 6.16
CA HIS A 37 -11.88 20.13 6.17
C HIS A 37 -12.53 21.49 5.98
N THR A 38 -12.12 22.46 6.80
CA THR A 38 -12.30 23.89 6.54
C THR A 38 -10.91 24.53 6.42
N ASP A 39 -10.82 25.85 6.25
CA ASP A 39 -9.52 26.56 6.20
C ASP A 39 -8.69 26.32 7.47
N SER A 40 -9.32 26.30 8.64
CA SER A 40 -8.64 26.22 9.94
C SER A 40 -8.94 24.94 10.73
N THR A 41 -9.78 24.05 10.23
CA THR A 41 -10.12 22.80 10.94
C THR A 41 -9.98 21.56 10.08
N PHE A 42 -9.65 20.47 10.74
CA PHE A 42 -9.68 19.11 10.20
C PHE A 42 -10.35 18.21 11.22
N HIS A 43 -11.48 17.65 10.81
CA HIS A 43 -12.26 16.72 11.60
C HIS A 43 -12.10 15.35 10.98
N VAL A 44 -11.81 14.34 11.79
CA VAL A 44 -11.64 12.98 11.29
C VAL A 44 -12.17 11.97 12.27
N ASN A 45 -12.93 11.01 11.77
CA ASN A 45 -13.44 9.92 12.58
C ASN A 45 -13.44 8.58 11.85
N HIS A 46 -13.37 7.53 12.67
CA HIS A 46 -13.54 6.15 12.23
C HIS A 46 -14.08 5.34 13.42
N LYS A 47 -15.26 4.74 13.23
CA LYS A 47 -15.97 3.98 14.27
C LYS A 47 -16.17 4.83 15.54
N LYS A 48 -15.51 4.46 16.65
CA LYS A 48 -15.61 5.14 17.96
C LYS A 48 -14.42 6.06 18.25
N GLN A 49 -13.65 6.43 17.23
CA GLN A 49 -12.47 7.28 17.33
C GLN A 49 -12.74 8.58 16.57
N TYR A 50 -12.42 9.71 17.19
CA TYR A 50 -12.65 11.05 16.68
C TYR A 50 -11.42 11.91 16.99
N CYS A 51 -11.00 12.72 16.04
CA CYS A 51 -9.98 13.73 16.26
C CYS A 51 -10.40 15.04 15.59
N ASP A 52 -10.41 16.10 16.37
CA ASP A 52 -10.58 17.46 15.89
C ASP A 52 -9.22 18.15 15.97
N LEU A 53 -8.79 18.75 14.86
CA LEU A 53 -7.58 19.55 14.78
C LEU A 53 -7.94 20.97 14.35
N GLN A 54 -7.41 21.95 15.06
CA GLN A 54 -7.63 23.36 14.80
C GLN A 54 -6.30 24.10 14.64
N TRP A 55 -6.12 24.76 13.51
CA TRP A 55 -4.94 25.55 13.21
C TRP A 55 -5.12 26.98 13.70
N SER A 56 -4.06 27.48 14.30
CA SER A 56 -3.82 28.90 14.54
C SER A 56 -2.49 29.29 13.87
N GLU A 57 -2.15 30.57 13.91
CA GLU A 57 -0.87 31.07 13.41
C GLU A 57 0.37 30.41 14.06
N ARG A 58 0.24 29.88 15.28
CA ARG A 58 1.39 29.41 16.09
C ARG A 58 1.31 27.97 16.54
N HIS A 59 0.13 27.37 16.45
CA HIS A 59 -0.11 26.04 16.99
C HIS A 59 -1.24 25.31 16.29
N ILE A 60 -1.21 23.99 16.38
CA ILE A 60 -2.31 23.09 16.05
C ILE A 60 -2.83 22.55 17.38
N ASP A 61 -4.07 22.91 17.74
CA ASP A 61 -4.76 22.32 18.88
C ASP A 61 -5.40 20.99 18.45
N ILE A 62 -5.23 19.96 19.27
CA ILE A 62 -5.75 18.61 19.04
C ILE A 62 -6.72 18.26 20.15
N ASP A 63 -7.93 17.85 19.78
CA ASP A 63 -8.88 17.17 20.66
C ASP A 63 -9.14 15.75 20.12
N TYR A 64 -8.54 14.75 20.78
CA TYR A 64 -8.73 13.34 20.44
C TYR A 64 -9.69 12.66 21.42
N ARG A 65 -10.74 12.03 20.88
CA ARG A 65 -11.75 11.28 21.65
C ARG A 65 -11.83 9.85 21.15
N CYS A 66 -11.86 8.90 22.09
CA CYS A 66 -12.04 7.49 21.79
C CYS A 66 -13.11 6.90 22.72
N GLY A 67 -13.86 5.91 22.23
CA GLY A 67 -14.86 5.19 23.03
C GLY A 67 -14.31 4.35 24.18
N ARG A 68 -13.01 4.42 24.46
CA ARG A 68 -12.34 3.83 25.63
C ARG A 68 -11.38 4.85 26.25
N GLU A 69 -11.04 4.62 27.51
CA GLU A 69 -9.93 5.33 28.15
C GLU A 69 -8.61 5.00 27.44
N ILE A 70 -7.79 6.03 27.23
CA ILE A 70 -6.49 5.92 26.59
C ILE A 70 -5.44 6.00 27.69
N HIS A 71 -4.53 5.03 27.74
CA HIS A 71 -3.46 5.06 28.73
C HIS A 71 -2.44 6.15 28.36
N HIS A 72 -1.82 6.82 29.36
CA HIS A 72 -0.86 7.91 29.11
C HIS A 72 0.24 7.54 28.10
N LYS A 73 0.78 6.32 28.18
CA LYS A 73 1.78 5.82 27.22
C LYS A 73 1.25 5.71 25.78
N GLU A 74 -0.01 5.32 25.60
CA GLU A 74 -0.65 5.29 24.27
C GLU A 74 -0.85 6.70 23.74
N TRP A 75 -1.26 7.63 24.61
CA TRP A 75 -1.39 9.04 24.25
C TRP A 75 -0.06 9.66 23.82
N SER A 76 1.02 9.44 24.56
CA SER A 76 2.35 9.92 24.15
C SER A 76 2.80 9.35 22.80
N LYS A 77 2.53 8.07 22.53
CA LYS A 77 2.83 7.45 21.23
C LYS A 77 2.02 8.08 20.10
N PHE A 78 0.73 8.33 20.33
CA PHE A 78 -0.12 9.03 19.37
C PHE A 78 0.42 10.42 19.04
N LEU A 79 0.78 11.20 20.06
CA LEU A 79 1.35 12.55 19.87
C LEU A 79 2.66 12.52 19.08
N ILE A 80 3.56 11.58 19.37
CA ILE A 80 4.79 11.42 18.61
C ILE A 80 4.47 11.07 17.14
N ALA A 81 3.53 10.16 16.91
CA ALA A 81 3.20 9.69 15.57
C ALA A 81 2.55 10.79 14.72
N ILE A 82 1.63 11.57 15.29
CA ILE A 82 0.98 12.67 14.56
C ILE A 82 1.96 13.83 14.28
N THR A 83 2.86 14.16 15.21
CA THR A 83 3.93 15.13 14.97
C THR A 83 4.88 14.64 13.88
N THR A 84 5.23 13.35 13.89
CA THR A 84 6.07 12.74 12.84
C THR A 84 5.40 12.84 11.48
N ALA A 85 4.08 12.57 11.42
CA ALA A 85 3.31 12.65 10.18
C ALA A 85 3.26 14.06 9.59
N LEU A 86 3.19 15.10 10.42
CA LEU A 86 3.27 16.48 9.93
C LEU A 86 4.59 16.74 9.21
N HIS A 87 5.69 16.19 9.72
CA HIS A 87 7.04 16.43 9.20
C HIS A 87 7.52 15.45 8.13
N THR A 88 6.79 14.36 7.92
CA THR A 88 7.18 13.31 6.98
C THR A 88 6.27 13.36 5.76
N PRO A 89 6.82 13.48 4.54
CA PRO A 89 6.02 13.35 3.32
C PRO A 89 5.25 12.02 3.30
N ILE A 90 4.07 12.02 2.69
CA ILE A 90 3.32 10.79 2.45
C ILE A 90 4.22 9.87 1.58
N PRO A 91 4.53 8.66 2.04
CA PRO A 91 5.38 7.78 1.27
C PRO A 91 4.67 7.38 -0.04
N PRO A 92 5.42 7.19 -1.14
CA PRO A 92 4.84 6.82 -2.41
C PRO A 92 4.22 5.41 -2.38
N TYR A 93 4.64 4.56 -1.44
CA TYR A 93 4.07 3.26 -1.11
C TYR A 93 4.61 2.81 0.26
N TYR A 94 4.05 1.75 0.81
CA TYR A 94 4.49 1.11 2.04
C TYR A 94 5.02 -0.29 1.73
N LEU A 95 6.15 -0.63 2.35
CA LEU A 95 6.80 -1.92 2.23
C LEU A 95 7.01 -2.52 3.62
N ASP A 96 6.57 -3.76 3.83
CA ASP A 96 6.85 -4.55 5.03
C ASP A 96 7.57 -5.84 4.63
N VAL A 97 8.72 -6.12 5.24
CA VAL A 97 9.53 -7.30 4.91
C VAL A 97 9.62 -8.20 6.13
N LYS A 98 9.17 -9.45 5.98
CA LYS A 98 9.21 -10.47 7.03
C LYS A 98 9.70 -11.80 6.47
N GLY A 99 10.93 -12.18 6.82
CA GLY A 99 11.59 -13.34 6.24
C GLY A 99 11.75 -13.15 4.73
N ARG A 100 11.31 -14.13 3.94
CA ARG A 100 11.33 -14.12 2.47
C ARG A 100 10.19 -13.35 1.81
N ARG A 101 9.21 -12.88 2.59
CA ARG A 101 8.05 -12.15 2.06
C ARG A 101 8.23 -10.64 2.18
N ALA A 102 8.17 -9.96 1.04
CA ALA A 102 7.89 -8.54 0.94
C ALA A 102 6.38 -8.32 0.76
N THR A 103 5.80 -7.35 1.47
CA THR A 103 4.39 -6.96 1.32
C THR A 103 4.34 -5.49 0.92
N LEU A 104 3.88 -5.24 -0.30
CA LEU A 104 3.81 -3.91 -0.91
C LEU A 104 2.35 -3.42 -0.93
N ARG A 105 2.16 -2.16 -0.55
CA ARG A 105 0.84 -1.53 -0.46
C ARG A 105 0.93 -0.05 -0.82
N LYS A 106 -0.05 0.47 -1.55
CA LYS A 106 -0.23 1.90 -1.82
C LYS A 106 -1.44 2.42 -1.05
N ARG A 107 -2.61 1.88 -1.35
CA ARG A 107 -3.88 2.26 -0.72
C ARG A 107 -4.33 1.28 0.35
N HIS A 108 -3.93 0.01 0.25
CA HIS A 108 -4.33 -1.01 1.20
C HIS A 108 -3.84 -0.70 2.63
N ARG A 109 -4.73 -0.86 3.60
CA ARG A 109 -4.44 -0.60 5.02
C ARG A 109 -4.52 -1.86 5.86
N ARG A 110 -3.70 -1.90 6.93
CA ARG A 110 -3.48 -3.11 7.76
C ARG A 110 -4.73 -3.76 8.36
N GLY A 111 -5.83 -3.01 8.50
CA GLY A 111 -7.09 -3.51 9.06
C GLY A 111 -8.08 -4.01 8.01
N GLU A 112 -7.71 -4.04 6.73
CA GLU A 112 -8.55 -4.51 5.61
C GLU A 112 -8.38 -6.01 5.35
N SER A 113 -8.97 -6.50 4.25
CA SER A 113 -8.90 -7.92 3.85
C SER A 113 -7.46 -8.36 3.62
N LYS A 114 -7.18 -9.66 3.80
CA LYS A 114 -5.83 -10.21 3.53
C LYS A 114 -5.71 -10.80 2.13
N ILE A 115 -6.60 -10.38 1.24
CA ILE A 115 -6.73 -10.89 -0.12
C ILE A 115 -5.80 -10.10 -1.04
N GLY A 116 -5.11 -10.81 -1.92
CA GLY A 116 -4.23 -10.23 -2.92
C GLY A 116 -3.54 -11.30 -3.75
N CYS A 117 -2.49 -10.88 -4.44
CA CYS A 117 -1.69 -11.71 -5.31
C CYS A 117 -0.25 -11.74 -4.84
N PHE A 118 0.33 -12.93 -4.91
CA PHE A 118 1.73 -13.16 -4.71
C PHE A 118 2.44 -13.30 -6.06
N ILE A 119 3.62 -12.71 -6.16
CA ILE A 119 4.54 -12.90 -7.27
C ILE A 119 5.73 -13.70 -6.75
N TYR A 120 6.09 -14.77 -7.45
CA TYR A 120 7.18 -15.67 -7.09
C TYR A 120 8.08 -16.00 -8.28
N PRO A 121 9.37 -16.29 -8.07
CA PRO A 121 10.20 -16.95 -9.07
C PRO A 121 9.82 -18.42 -9.27
N TYR A 122 9.75 -18.94 -10.51
CA TYR A 122 9.46 -20.35 -10.77
C TYR A 122 10.52 -21.30 -10.25
N LYS A 123 10.16 -22.17 -9.29
CA LYS A 123 11.07 -23.18 -8.75
C LYS A 123 10.33 -24.44 -8.30
N GLU A 124 10.68 -25.57 -8.90
CA GLU A 124 10.20 -26.89 -8.46
C GLU A 124 10.86 -27.32 -7.14
N ASP A 125 10.09 -28.01 -6.31
CA ASP A 125 10.57 -28.76 -5.15
C ASP A 125 11.05 -30.17 -5.55
N SER A 126 11.53 -30.93 -4.58
CA SER A 126 12.07 -32.28 -4.81
C SER A 126 11.03 -33.32 -5.25
N ASP A 127 9.75 -33.05 -5.01
CA ASP A 127 8.64 -33.97 -5.28
C ASP A 127 7.90 -33.59 -6.59
N GLY A 128 8.45 -32.64 -7.36
CA GLY A 128 7.85 -32.11 -8.59
C GLY A 128 6.70 -31.13 -8.33
N GLY A 129 6.51 -30.71 -7.07
CA GLY A 129 5.62 -29.64 -6.67
C GLY A 129 6.33 -28.29 -6.69
N TRP A 130 5.66 -27.28 -6.15
CA TRP A 130 6.19 -25.92 -6.10
C TRP A 130 6.96 -25.62 -4.80
N ASN A 131 8.13 -24.99 -4.95
CA ASN A 131 8.90 -24.53 -3.81
C ASN A 131 8.44 -23.15 -3.31
N TYR A 132 7.63 -23.13 -2.24
CA TYR A 132 7.23 -21.90 -1.56
C TYR A 132 8.34 -21.27 -0.68
N ASP A 133 9.48 -21.93 -0.47
CA ASP A 133 10.63 -21.40 0.27
C ASP A 133 11.53 -20.53 -0.63
N VAL A 134 10.91 -19.54 -1.27
CA VAL A 134 11.51 -18.54 -2.16
C VAL A 134 11.08 -17.14 -1.76
N ASP A 135 11.87 -16.14 -2.18
CA ASP A 135 11.49 -14.74 -2.00
C ASP A 135 10.21 -14.46 -2.79
N ASN A 136 9.26 -13.78 -2.14
CA ASN A 136 7.95 -13.50 -2.73
C ASN A 136 7.47 -12.08 -2.41
N LEU A 137 6.76 -11.51 -3.38
CA LEU A 137 6.14 -10.20 -3.27
C LEU A 137 4.63 -10.36 -3.17
N MET A 138 4.07 -10.02 -2.01
CA MET A 138 2.63 -9.95 -1.80
C MET A 138 2.13 -8.54 -2.09
N ILE A 139 1.10 -8.45 -2.90
CA ILE A 139 0.39 -7.22 -3.23
C ILE A 139 -1.10 -7.44 -2.95
N TYR A 140 -1.70 -6.58 -2.13
CA TYR A 140 -3.13 -6.66 -1.84
C TYR A 140 -3.98 -6.40 -3.08
N GLU A 141 -5.14 -7.04 -3.17
CA GLU A 141 -6.03 -7.00 -4.34
C GLU A 141 -6.31 -5.58 -4.80
N SER A 142 -6.70 -4.69 -3.87
CA SER A 142 -7.01 -3.29 -4.13
C SER A 142 -5.86 -2.48 -4.77
N ASP A 143 -4.62 -2.92 -4.56
CA ASP A 143 -3.43 -2.34 -5.18
C ASP A 143 -2.94 -3.14 -6.38
N PHE A 144 -3.26 -4.43 -6.46
CA PHE A 144 -2.88 -5.31 -7.58
C PHE A 144 -3.69 -5.02 -8.84
N GLU A 145 -4.94 -4.53 -8.71
CA GLU A 145 -5.81 -4.16 -9.84
C GLU A 145 -5.10 -3.31 -10.92
N ILE A 146 -4.20 -2.40 -10.51
CA ILE A 146 -3.44 -1.55 -11.46
C ILE A 146 -2.48 -2.37 -12.35
N LEU A 147 -2.04 -3.53 -11.89
CA LEU A 147 -1.11 -4.44 -12.56
C LEU A 147 -1.86 -5.46 -13.45
N VAL A 148 -3.09 -5.81 -13.07
CA VAL A 148 -3.91 -6.83 -13.76
C VAL A 148 -4.07 -6.51 -15.25
N ALA A 149 -4.21 -5.24 -15.62
CA ALA A 149 -4.31 -4.83 -17.01
C ALA A 149 -3.09 -5.31 -17.84
N GLY A 150 -1.88 -5.22 -17.29
CA GLY A 150 -0.67 -5.70 -17.97
C GLY A 150 -0.66 -7.22 -18.17
N ILE A 151 -1.20 -7.96 -17.20
CA ILE A 151 -1.30 -9.42 -17.24
C ILE A 151 -2.37 -9.85 -18.26
N ASN A 152 -3.55 -9.24 -18.22
CA ASN A 152 -4.67 -9.56 -19.12
C ASN A 152 -4.35 -9.29 -20.60
N ASN A 153 -3.37 -8.44 -20.92
CA ASN A 153 -2.91 -8.23 -22.29
C ASN A 153 -2.22 -9.46 -22.91
N LEU A 154 -1.88 -10.47 -22.10
CA LEU A 154 -1.37 -11.75 -22.58
C LEU A 154 -2.46 -12.80 -22.82
N TYR A 155 -3.71 -12.46 -22.53
CA TYR A 155 -4.85 -13.36 -22.67
C TYR A 155 -5.65 -13.04 -23.95
N PRO A 156 -6.27 -14.07 -24.58
CA PRO A 156 -6.24 -15.47 -24.18
C PRO A 156 -4.85 -16.08 -24.43
N ARG A 157 -4.43 -16.98 -23.54
CA ARG A 157 -3.25 -17.80 -23.79
C ARG A 157 -3.62 -18.83 -24.86
N ASN A 158 -2.64 -19.55 -25.40
CA ASN A 158 -2.81 -20.48 -26.53
C ASN A 158 -3.86 -21.62 -26.33
N HIS A 159 -4.56 -21.65 -25.20
CA HIS A 159 -5.69 -22.50 -24.85
C HIS A 159 -6.75 -21.62 -24.19
N ASP A 160 -7.99 -21.67 -24.69
CA ASP A 160 -9.32 -21.12 -24.29
C ASP A 160 -9.55 -20.26 -23.01
N ASP A 161 -8.58 -20.10 -22.11
CA ASP A 161 -8.60 -19.22 -20.95
C ASP A 161 -8.71 -17.77 -21.37
N LYS A 162 -9.84 -17.16 -21.00
CA LYS A 162 -10.20 -15.80 -21.43
C LYS A 162 -9.62 -14.70 -20.53
N SER A 163 -9.09 -15.04 -19.36
CA SER A 163 -8.64 -14.08 -18.36
C SER A 163 -7.69 -14.71 -17.34
N PHE A 164 -6.92 -13.86 -16.66
CA PHE A 164 -6.15 -14.22 -15.47
C PHE A 164 -7.04 -14.88 -14.41
N ASP A 165 -6.63 -16.06 -13.94
CA ASP A 165 -7.35 -16.81 -12.92
C ASP A 165 -6.66 -16.65 -11.56
N TYR A 166 -7.27 -15.85 -10.68
CA TYR A 166 -6.76 -15.58 -9.35
C TYR A 166 -6.70 -16.81 -8.44
N THR A 167 -7.35 -17.92 -8.81
CA THR A 167 -7.41 -19.14 -7.99
C THR A 167 -6.38 -20.20 -8.38
N SER A 168 -5.61 -19.95 -9.44
CA SER A 168 -4.63 -20.90 -9.98
C SER A 168 -3.22 -20.33 -10.03
N TRP A 169 -2.29 -21.23 -10.33
CA TRP A 169 -0.88 -20.94 -10.56
C TRP A 169 -0.69 -20.47 -12.00
N ASN A 170 -0.61 -19.15 -12.18
CA ASN A 170 -0.37 -18.55 -13.48
C ASN A 170 1.14 -18.40 -13.71
N GLU A 171 1.73 -19.37 -14.40
CA GLU A 171 3.13 -19.31 -14.80
C GLU A 171 3.32 -18.37 -16.00
N PHE A 172 4.27 -17.46 -15.97
CA PHE A 172 4.65 -16.57 -17.08
C PHE A 172 6.11 -16.78 -17.44
N THR A 173 6.37 -17.11 -18.69
CA THR A 173 7.72 -17.23 -19.24
C THR A 173 8.43 -15.87 -19.25
N LEU A 174 9.76 -15.86 -19.37
CA LEU A 174 10.55 -14.63 -19.52
C LEU A 174 9.99 -13.67 -20.58
N ALA A 175 9.68 -14.18 -21.78
CA ALA A 175 9.17 -13.37 -22.89
C ALA A 175 7.76 -12.80 -22.62
N GLU A 176 6.96 -13.47 -21.80
CA GLU A 176 5.67 -12.96 -21.32
C GLU A 176 5.85 -11.90 -20.25
N CYS A 177 6.77 -12.11 -19.30
CA CYS A 177 7.11 -11.12 -18.27
C CYS A 177 7.64 -9.81 -18.89
N GLU A 178 8.46 -9.87 -19.94
CA GLU A 178 8.93 -8.68 -20.66
C GLU A 178 7.77 -7.87 -21.26
N LYS A 179 6.75 -8.55 -21.81
CA LYS A 179 5.54 -7.91 -22.32
C LYS A 179 4.70 -7.30 -21.19
N ILE A 180 4.54 -8.00 -20.05
CA ILE A 180 3.84 -7.49 -18.87
C ILE A 180 4.54 -6.22 -18.37
N ILE A 181 5.86 -6.26 -18.16
CA ILE A 181 6.67 -5.13 -17.69
C ILE A 181 6.54 -3.94 -18.65
N SER A 182 6.57 -4.18 -19.97
CA SER A 182 6.38 -3.13 -20.97
C SER A 182 5.03 -2.41 -20.81
N HIS A 183 3.96 -3.15 -20.53
CA HIS A 183 2.64 -2.57 -20.26
C HIS A 183 2.62 -1.82 -18.92
N TRP A 184 3.20 -2.38 -17.87
CA TRP A 184 3.31 -1.71 -16.58
C TRP A 184 4.09 -0.40 -16.66
N LEU A 185 5.16 -0.32 -17.46
CA LEU A 185 5.88 0.93 -17.72
C LEU A 185 5.02 1.98 -18.44
N ILE A 186 4.08 1.56 -19.32
CA ILE A 186 3.11 2.48 -19.92
C ILE A 186 2.16 3.02 -18.84
N ILE A 187 1.64 2.14 -17.98
CA ILE A 187 0.74 2.53 -16.87
C ILE A 187 1.45 3.46 -15.89
N ALA A 188 2.70 3.17 -15.51
CA ALA A 188 3.48 4.02 -14.60
C ALA A 188 3.70 5.44 -15.16
N ARG A 189 3.81 5.60 -16.49
CA ARG A 189 3.95 6.91 -17.13
C ARG A 189 2.65 7.72 -17.15
N SER A 190 1.50 7.06 -17.20
CA SER A 190 0.18 7.72 -17.24
C SER A 190 -0.50 7.82 -15.87
N ASN A 191 -0.04 7.09 -14.86
CA ASN A 191 -0.58 7.07 -13.51
C ASN A 191 0.47 7.54 -12.49
N GLY A 192 0.53 8.86 -12.28
CA GLY A 192 1.50 9.47 -11.34
C GLY A 192 1.34 8.99 -9.89
N GLU A 193 0.14 8.57 -9.48
CA GLU A 193 -0.10 8.07 -8.12
C GLU A 193 0.56 6.69 -7.90
N TYR A 194 0.49 5.80 -8.88
CA TYR A 194 1.02 4.44 -8.80
C TYR A 194 2.40 4.27 -9.45
N ALA A 195 2.96 5.30 -10.07
CA ALA A 195 4.22 5.22 -10.81
C ALA A 195 5.36 4.56 -10.00
N SER A 196 5.62 5.06 -8.79
CA SER A 196 6.68 4.51 -7.92
C SER A 196 6.36 3.12 -7.37
N PHE A 197 5.07 2.83 -7.15
CA PHE A 197 4.63 1.49 -6.74
C PHE A 197 4.90 0.47 -7.85
N ILE A 198 4.49 0.77 -9.08
CA ILE A 198 4.70 -0.10 -10.24
C ILE A 198 6.19 -0.28 -10.52
N GLN A 199 6.96 0.81 -10.42
CA GLN A 199 8.42 0.77 -10.59
C GLN A 199 9.08 -0.19 -9.60
N TYR A 200 8.66 -0.17 -8.33
CA TYR A 200 9.17 -1.12 -7.34
C TYR A 200 8.85 -2.58 -7.71
N VAL A 201 7.64 -2.88 -8.19
CA VAL A 201 7.28 -4.24 -8.63
C VAL A 201 8.19 -4.71 -9.76
N ILE A 202 8.46 -3.85 -10.74
CA ILE A 202 9.35 -4.15 -11.87
C ILE A 202 10.78 -4.41 -11.36
N GLU A 203 11.31 -3.52 -10.51
CA GLU A 203 12.65 -3.67 -9.93
C GLU A 203 12.80 -4.92 -9.08
N TRP A 204 11.72 -5.33 -8.39
CA TRP A 204 11.69 -6.56 -7.63
C TRP A 204 11.70 -7.80 -8.54
N MET A 205 10.97 -7.77 -9.66
CA MET A 205 10.91 -8.89 -10.61
C MET A 205 12.18 -9.03 -11.47
N GLN A 206 12.82 -7.93 -11.85
CA GLN A 206 13.99 -7.94 -12.74
C GLN A 206 15.10 -8.92 -12.35
N PRO A 207 15.62 -8.97 -11.12
CA PRO A 207 16.66 -9.93 -10.76
C PRO A 207 16.19 -11.39 -10.86
N LEU A 208 14.90 -11.65 -10.66
CA LEU A 208 14.32 -13.00 -10.78
C LEU A 208 14.29 -13.47 -12.24
N LEU A 209 13.99 -12.57 -13.18
CA LEU A 209 14.02 -12.87 -14.62
C LEU A 209 15.41 -13.24 -15.15
N HIS A 210 16.48 -12.96 -14.39
CA HIS A 210 17.83 -13.40 -14.74
C HIS A 210 18.20 -14.78 -14.15
N GLN A 211 17.44 -15.24 -13.15
CA GLN A 211 17.76 -16.43 -12.36
C GLN A 211 16.81 -17.60 -12.61
N TYR A 212 15.60 -17.33 -13.06
CA TYR A 212 14.52 -18.30 -13.21
C TYR A 212 13.90 -18.20 -14.61
N ASP A 213 13.47 -19.33 -15.17
CA ASP A 213 12.92 -19.40 -16.53
C ASP A 213 11.48 -18.86 -16.63
N SER A 214 10.80 -18.74 -15.49
CA SER A 214 9.45 -18.20 -15.39
C SER A 214 9.17 -17.56 -14.03
N ILE A 215 8.10 -16.78 -13.98
CA ILE A 215 7.53 -16.16 -12.78
C ILE A 215 6.14 -16.74 -12.57
N MET A 216 5.78 -16.98 -11.32
CA MET A 216 4.45 -17.42 -10.93
C MET A 216 3.67 -16.27 -10.30
N ILE A 217 2.39 -16.13 -10.66
CA ILE A 217 1.45 -15.25 -9.96
C ILE A 217 0.25 -16.06 -9.51
N GLU A 218 -0.07 -15.95 -8.22
CA GLU A 218 -1.16 -16.68 -7.55
C GLU A 218 -1.93 -15.73 -6.63
N GLY A 219 -3.26 -15.77 -6.69
CA GLY A 219 -4.12 -15.09 -5.73
C GLY A 219 -4.45 -15.98 -4.52
N ASN A 220 -4.76 -15.38 -3.38
CA ASN A 220 -5.16 -16.11 -2.16
C ASN A 220 -6.64 -15.93 -1.79
N LEU A 221 -7.51 -15.98 -2.80
CA LEU A 221 -8.97 -15.82 -2.68
C LEU A 221 -9.63 -16.85 -1.76
#